data_AF-A0A0M3V8I2-F1
#
_entry.id   AF-A0A0M3V8I2-F1
#
_cell.length_a   1.000
_cell.length_b   1.000
_cell.length_c   1.000
_cell.angle_alpha   90.00
_cell.angle_beta   90.00
_cell.angle_gamma   90.00
#
_symmetry.space_group_name_H-M   'P 1'
#
loop_
_entity.id
_entity.type
_entity.pdbx_description
1 polymer ?
#
loop_
_entity_poly.entity_id
_entity_poly.type
_entity_poly.pdbx_seq_one_letter_code
_entity_poly.pdbx_strand_id
1 'polypeptide(L)'
;MYYLNQWLSYDRGYCLALSGTNQKEKLSALKSAGGFYRVARNLPTAFDEKIGIERYQPVLDIIDNLSIDQFEKDPVKKILEIETEISSRYGNRGVLSLTTKFLWLKFKSPILIYDSQARIAVESKDGDLQSYYGNWLAEFKNHTEEIQSVCKKLSSLSLYAVDQRFANRQYIDEISSSKWFHERVFDIYLWSKGNNA
;
A
#
# COMPACT_ATOMS: atom_id res chain seq x y z
N MET A 1 -16.25 -3.34 -7.29
CA MET A 1 -15.94 -2.32 -8.33
C MET A 1 -15.04 -1.20 -7.83
N TYR A 2 -15.30 -0.59 -6.67
CA TYR A 2 -14.51 0.55 -6.17
C TYR A 2 -12.98 0.30 -6.21
N TYR A 3 -12.49 -0.74 -5.55
CA TYR A 3 -11.05 -0.99 -5.51
C TYR A 3 -10.45 -1.32 -6.89
N LEU A 4 -11.17 -2.05 -7.75
CA LEU A 4 -10.71 -2.32 -9.12
C LEU A 4 -10.45 -1.00 -9.89
N ASN A 5 -11.37 -0.05 -9.80
CA ASN A 5 -11.21 1.24 -10.48
C ASN A 5 -10.10 2.10 -9.84
N GLN A 6 -9.88 1.99 -8.52
CA GLN A 6 -8.73 2.62 -7.86
C GLN A 6 -7.41 2.01 -8.34
N TRP A 7 -7.34 0.68 -8.43
CA TRP A 7 -6.18 -0.05 -8.94
C TRP A 7 -5.82 0.39 -10.35
N LEU A 8 -6.82 0.43 -11.24
CA LEU A 8 -6.63 0.82 -12.65
C LEU A 8 -6.23 2.29 -12.81
N SER A 9 -6.80 3.19 -12.00
CA SER A 9 -6.55 4.63 -12.09
C SER A 9 -5.20 5.05 -11.49
N TYR A 10 -4.75 4.39 -10.42
CA TYR A 10 -3.64 4.88 -9.60
C TYR A 10 -2.63 3.78 -9.25
N ASP A 11 -3.01 2.83 -8.40
CA ASP A 11 -2.05 1.92 -7.74
C ASP A 11 -1.24 1.10 -8.75
N ARG A 12 -1.86 0.65 -9.85
CA ARG A 12 -1.16 -0.09 -10.92
C ARG A 12 -0.02 0.72 -11.50
N GLY A 13 -0.24 2.01 -11.80
CA GLY A 13 0.77 2.88 -12.38
C GLY A 13 1.96 3.08 -11.44
N TYR A 14 1.68 3.26 -10.14
CA TYR A 14 2.72 3.39 -9.12
C TYR A 14 3.52 2.09 -8.96
N CYS A 15 2.84 0.94 -8.89
CA CYS A 15 3.51 -0.37 -8.83
C CYS A 15 4.42 -0.59 -10.04
N LEU A 16 3.95 -0.31 -11.25
CA LEU A 16 4.76 -0.49 -12.47
C LEU A 16 5.99 0.42 -12.49
N ALA A 17 5.84 1.69 -12.12
CA ALA A 17 6.96 2.62 -12.05
C ALA A 17 8.02 2.16 -11.03
N LEU A 18 7.59 1.73 -9.83
CA LEU A 18 8.51 1.22 -8.79
C LEU A 18 9.20 -0.10 -9.15
N SER A 19 8.59 -0.90 -10.02
CA SER A 19 9.17 -2.13 -10.56
C SER A 19 10.18 -1.88 -11.68
N GLY A 20 10.15 -0.69 -12.29
CA GLY A 20 11.01 -0.34 -13.41
C GLY A 20 12.44 0.00 -13.00
N THR A 21 13.24 0.48 -13.95
CA THR A 21 14.63 0.91 -13.74
C THR A 21 14.82 2.43 -13.78
N ASN A 22 13.81 3.18 -14.26
CA ASN A 22 13.90 4.63 -14.41
C ASN A 22 13.69 5.34 -13.07
N GLN A 23 14.77 5.86 -12.49
CA GLN A 23 14.76 6.56 -11.21
C GLN A 23 13.81 7.77 -11.18
N LYS A 24 13.73 8.55 -12.26
CA LYS A 24 12.83 9.72 -12.32
C LYS A 24 11.36 9.31 -12.27
N GLU A 25 11.00 8.21 -12.94
CA GLU A 25 9.66 7.65 -12.88
C GLU A 25 9.33 7.12 -11.48
N LYS A 26 10.27 6.44 -10.82
CA LYS A 26 10.11 5.99 -9.43
C LYS A 26 9.84 7.15 -8.46
N LEU A 27 10.64 8.21 -8.55
CA LEU A 27 10.49 9.40 -7.69
C LEU A 27 9.15 10.10 -7.96
N SER A 28 8.77 10.25 -9.23
CA SER A 28 7.47 10.80 -9.61
C SER A 28 6.31 9.94 -9.08
N ALA A 29 6.44 8.60 -9.12
CA ALA A 29 5.45 7.68 -8.59
C ALA A 29 5.32 7.79 -7.06
N LEU A 30 6.43 7.85 -6.32
CA LEU A 30 6.40 8.06 -4.86
C LEU A 30 5.75 9.39 -4.49
N LYS A 31 6.06 10.46 -5.24
CA LYS A 31 5.44 11.77 -5.04
C LYS A 31 3.92 11.73 -5.22
N SER A 32 3.46 11.15 -6.33
CA SER A 32 2.03 11.01 -6.64
C SER A 32 1.31 10.09 -5.65
N ALA A 33 1.92 8.94 -5.30
CA ALA A 33 1.41 8.03 -4.28
C ALA A 33 1.32 8.71 -2.90
N GLY A 34 2.33 9.48 -2.51
CA GLY A 34 2.35 10.23 -1.25
C GLY A 34 1.19 11.23 -1.15
N GLY A 35 0.85 11.89 -2.27
CA GLY A 35 -0.33 12.75 -2.37
C GLY A 35 -1.64 11.97 -2.31
N PHE A 36 -1.78 10.93 -3.14
CA PHE A 36 -2.97 10.07 -3.22
C PHE A 36 -3.33 9.45 -1.86
N TYR A 37 -2.35 8.87 -1.17
CA TYR A 37 -2.53 8.27 0.15
C TYR A 37 -2.51 9.28 1.31
N ARG A 38 -2.35 10.58 1.02
CA ARG A 38 -2.29 11.67 2.02
C ARG A 38 -1.18 11.50 3.07
N VAL A 39 -0.08 10.85 2.70
CA VAL A 39 1.10 10.64 3.55
C VAL A 39 2.26 11.58 3.23
N ALA A 40 2.16 12.41 2.18
CA ALA A 40 3.18 13.38 1.84
C ALA A 40 3.56 14.28 3.03
N ARG A 41 2.58 14.70 3.84
CA ARG A 41 2.79 15.56 5.03
C ARG A 41 3.79 14.99 6.05
N ASN A 42 4.05 13.68 6.03
CA ASN A 42 5.02 13.03 6.92
C ASN A 42 6.47 13.29 6.49
N LEU A 43 6.70 13.71 5.24
CA LEU A 43 8.01 14.09 4.71
C LEU A 43 8.08 15.61 4.53
N PRO A 44 8.60 16.39 5.50
CA PRO A 44 8.66 17.85 5.41
C PRO A 44 9.57 18.38 4.28
N THR A 45 9.09 19.35 3.48
CA THR A 45 9.86 19.95 2.36
C THR A 45 11.13 20.69 2.81
N ALA A 46 11.14 21.19 4.05
CA ALA A 46 12.27 21.92 4.62
C ALA A 46 13.57 21.11 4.72
N PHE A 47 13.46 19.78 4.72
CA PHE A 47 14.60 18.87 4.80
C PHE A 47 15.19 18.53 3.44
N ASP A 48 14.57 19.00 2.35
CA ASP A 48 14.91 18.58 0.98
C ASP A 48 15.33 19.79 0.12
N GLU A 49 14.48 20.83 0.10
CA GLU A 49 14.72 22.04 -0.71
C GLU A 49 15.93 22.85 -0.20
N LYS A 50 16.22 22.79 1.11
CA LYS A 50 17.33 23.53 1.72
C LYS A 50 18.70 22.85 1.54
N ILE A 51 18.72 21.56 1.20
CA ILE A 51 19.96 20.77 1.05
C ILE A 51 20.12 20.18 -0.36
N GLY A 52 19.23 20.53 -1.30
CA GLY A 52 19.33 20.14 -2.71
C GLY A 52 18.95 18.69 -3.02
N ILE A 53 18.23 18.01 -2.12
CA ILE A 53 17.81 16.62 -2.30
C ILE A 53 16.36 16.58 -2.81
N GLU A 54 16.04 15.68 -3.75
CA GLU A 54 14.65 15.42 -4.11
C GLU A 54 13.93 14.75 -2.93
N ARG A 55 12.79 15.31 -2.51
CA ARG A 55 12.06 14.91 -1.29
C ARG A 55 11.84 13.42 -1.05
N TYR A 56 11.68 12.64 -2.10
CA TYR A 56 11.42 11.20 -2.02
C TYR A 56 12.68 10.35 -2.28
N GLN A 57 13.83 10.97 -2.59
CA GLN A 57 15.08 10.27 -2.86
C GLN A 57 15.56 9.43 -1.67
N PRO A 58 15.59 9.94 -0.42
CA PRO A 58 15.99 9.12 0.72
C PRO A 58 15.11 7.90 0.92
N VAL A 59 13.79 8.04 0.71
CA VAL A 59 12.85 6.92 0.74
C VAL A 59 13.18 5.92 -0.36
N LEU A 60 13.39 6.40 -1.59
CA LEU A 60 13.69 5.54 -2.73
C LEU A 60 14.97 4.74 -2.50
N ASP A 61 16.05 5.39 -2.03
CA ASP A 61 17.33 4.73 -1.76
C ASP A 61 17.19 3.57 -0.77
N ILE A 62 16.32 3.73 0.24
CA ILE A 62 16.03 2.70 1.23
C ILE A 62 15.23 1.56 0.60
N ILE A 63 14.11 1.87 -0.07
CA ILE A 63 13.20 0.82 -0.54
C ILE A 63 13.66 0.14 -1.82
N ASP A 64 14.51 0.77 -2.64
CA ASP A 64 14.86 0.21 -3.96
C ASP A 64 15.72 -1.05 -3.82
N ASN A 65 16.56 -1.08 -2.78
CA ASN A 65 17.49 -2.16 -2.47
C ASN A 65 16.86 -3.35 -1.71
N LEU A 66 15.57 -3.26 -1.37
CA LEU A 66 14.87 -4.32 -0.66
C LEU A 66 14.45 -5.46 -1.60
N SER A 67 14.50 -6.69 -1.10
CA SER A 67 13.91 -7.87 -1.74
C SER A 67 12.73 -8.40 -0.92
N ILE A 68 11.85 -9.14 -1.57
CA ILE A 68 10.66 -9.71 -0.90
C ILE A 68 11.03 -10.72 0.20
N ASP A 69 12.12 -11.46 0.02
CA ASP A 69 12.59 -12.51 0.95
C ASP A 69 12.89 -11.97 2.34
N GLN A 70 13.22 -10.67 2.44
CA GLN A 70 13.47 -10.00 3.72
C GLN A 70 12.23 -9.92 4.62
N PHE A 71 11.04 -10.13 4.07
CA PHE A 71 9.75 -10.07 4.79
C PHE A 71 9.16 -11.45 5.11
N GLU A 72 9.79 -12.55 4.70
CA GLU A 72 9.21 -13.90 4.85
C GLU A 72 9.11 -14.37 6.30
N LYS A 73 10.12 -14.07 7.12
CA LYS A 73 10.20 -14.58 8.50
C LYS A 73 9.41 -13.72 9.49
N ASP A 74 9.62 -12.41 9.42
CA ASP A 74 9.02 -11.45 10.34
C ASP A 74 8.80 -10.11 9.60
N PRO A 75 7.68 -9.99 8.86
CA PRO A 75 7.41 -8.79 8.09
C PRO A 75 7.24 -7.56 8.99
N VAL A 76 6.66 -7.72 10.19
CA VAL A 76 6.43 -6.61 11.14
C VAL A 76 7.77 -6.03 11.59
N LYS A 77 8.69 -6.87 12.05
CA LYS A 77 10.02 -6.43 12.46
C LYS A 77 10.74 -5.72 11.32
N LYS A 78 10.73 -6.30 10.11
CA LYS A 78 11.42 -5.70 8.96
C LYS A 78 10.84 -4.34 8.58
N ILE A 79 9.51 -4.20 8.64
CA ILE A 79 8.83 -2.92 8.37
C ILE A 79 9.24 -1.86 9.42
N LEU A 80 9.32 -2.23 10.70
CA LEU A 80 9.72 -1.30 11.77
C LEU A 80 11.18 -0.85 11.64
N GLU A 81 12.08 -1.74 11.20
CA GLU A 81 13.47 -1.37 10.86
C GLU A 81 13.52 -0.33 9.74
N ILE A 82 12.77 -0.57 8.66
CA ILE A 82 12.69 0.35 7.51
C ILE A 82 12.03 1.67 7.92
N GLU A 83 10.99 1.62 8.75
CA GLU A 83 10.31 2.80 9.30
C GLU A 83 11.28 3.68 10.08
N THR A 84 12.10 3.07 10.95
CA THR A 84 13.13 3.77 11.71
C THR A 84 14.16 4.41 10.79
N GLU A 85 14.61 3.68 9.77
CA GLU A 85 15.59 4.19 8.80
C GLU A 85 15.03 5.40 8.04
N ILE A 86 13.81 5.30 7.49
CA ILE A 86 13.14 6.43 6.83
C ILE A 86 12.97 7.57 7.83
N SER A 87 12.45 7.30 9.03
CA SER A 87 12.19 8.31 10.07
C SER A 87 13.43 9.14 10.38
N SER A 88 14.60 8.49 10.48
CA SER A 88 15.88 9.16 10.77
C SER A 88 16.29 10.17 9.70
N ARG A 89 15.92 9.95 8.43
CA ARG A 89 16.20 10.87 7.30
C ARG A 89 15.35 12.13 7.35
N TYR A 90 14.24 12.11 8.07
CA TYR A 90 13.26 13.22 8.13
C TYR A 90 13.08 13.81 9.53
N GLY A 91 14.07 13.64 10.42
CA GLY A 91 14.07 14.23 11.76
C GLY A 91 13.24 13.45 12.78
N ASN A 92 13.27 12.12 12.71
CA ASN A 92 12.64 11.18 13.65
C ASN A 92 11.11 11.37 13.76
N ARG A 93 10.43 11.41 12.60
CA ARG A 93 8.96 11.55 12.52
C ARG A 93 8.26 10.20 12.45
N GLY A 94 7.01 10.14 12.89
CA GLY A 94 6.17 8.96 12.64
C GLY A 94 5.89 8.81 11.15
N VAL A 95 6.49 7.80 10.52
CA VAL A 95 6.36 7.51 9.08
C VAL A 95 5.76 6.13 8.81
N LEU A 96 5.35 5.38 9.83
CA LEU A 96 4.79 4.03 9.70
C LEU A 96 3.73 3.84 8.60
N SER A 97 2.72 4.72 8.52
CA SER A 97 1.71 4.64 7.46
C SER A 97 2.31 4.84 6.07
N LEU A 98 3.23 5.81 5.93
CA LEU A 98 3.95 6.05 4.67
C LEU A 98 4.79 4.82 4.29
N THR A 99 5.54 4.27 5.24
CA THR A 99 6.41 3.12 5.05
C THR A 99 5.62 1.92 4.53
N THR A 100 4.53 1.54 5.20
CA THR A 100 3.72 0.40 4.78
C THR A 100 3.04 0.61 3.42
N LYS A 101 2.59 1.83 3.10
CA LYS A 101 2.01 2.16 1.79
C LYS A 101 3.02 2.04 0.65
N PHE A 102 4.23 2.57 0.83
CA PHE A 102 5.28 2.49 -0.19
C PHE A 102 5.84 1.09 -0.35
N LEU A 103 6.01 0.35 0.75
CA LEU A 103 6.39 -1.06 0.70
C LEU A 103 5.29 -1.90 0.01
N TRP A 104 4.01 -1.65 0.28
CA TRP A 104 2.92 -2.32 -0.44
C TRP A 104 2.95 -2.00 -1.95
N LEU A 105 3.24 -0.76 -2.35
CA LEU A 105 3.34 -0.44 -3.78
C LEU A 105 4.50 -1.18 -4.47
N LYS A 106 5.60 -1.47 -3.77
CA LYS A 106 6.72 -2.25 -4.30
C LYS A 106 6.44 -3.76 -4.32
N PHE A 107 5.91 -4.29 -3.22
CA PHE A 107 5.86 -5.74 -2.97
C PHE A 107 4.46 -6.35 -2.98
N LYS A 108 3.45 -5.54 -2.66
CA LYS A 108 2.08 -5.94 -2.39
C LYS A 108 2.02 -6.90 -1.19
N SER A 109 1.91 -8.21 -1.40
CA SER A 109 1.92 -9.22 -0.33
C SER A 109 3.38 -9.62 0.00
N PRO A 110 3.78 -9.78 1.27
CA PRO A 110 2.93 -9.89 2.47
C PRO A 110 2.75 -8.58 3.26
N ILE A 111 2.92 -7.42 2.63
CA ILE A 111 2.85 -6.12 3.31
C ILE A 111 1.40 -5.68 3.45
N LEU A 112 0.95 -5.41 4.67
CA LEU A 112 -0.35 -4.80 4.95
C LEU A 112 -0.19 -3.29 5.13
N ILE A 113 -1.13 -2.52 4.57
CA ILE A 113 -1.12 -1.06 4.67
C ILE A 113 -1.62 -0.64 6.06
N TYR A 114 -0.74 -0.04 6.86
CA TYR A 114 -1.12 0.56 8.13
C TYR A 114 -1.81 1.91 7.89
N ASP A 115 -3.13 1.93 7.95
CA ASP A 115 -3.97 3.13 7.85
C ASP A 115 -4.75 3.38 9.14
N SER A 116 -4.94 4.65 9.51
CA SER A 116 -5.62 4.99 10.76
C SER A 116 -7.05 4.45 10.82
N GLN A 117 -7.78 4.45 9.70
CA GLN A 117 -9.16 3.93 9.69
C GLN A 117 -9.18 2.41 9.80
N ALA A 118 -8.32 1.73 9.04
CA ALA A 118 -8.22 0.28 9.13
C ALA A 118 -7.79 -0.17 10.54
N ARG A 119 -6.87 0.58 11.18
CA ARG A 119 -6.44 0.35 12.57
C ARG A 119 -7.60 0.46 13.55
N ILE A 120 -8.42 1.51 13.44
CA ILE A 120 -9.61 1.70 14.27
C ILE A 120 -10.57 0.53 14.09
N ALA A 121 -10.83 0.13 12.84
CA ALA A 121 -11.75 -0.94 12.51
C ALA A 121 -11.37 -2.33 13.06
N VAL A 122 -10.08 -2.56 13.33
CA VAL A 122 -9.56 -3.79 13.95
C VAL A 122 -9.09 -3.58 15.40
N GLU A 123 -9.47 -2.45 16.00
CA GLU A 123 -9.25 -2.14 17.42
C GLU A 123 -7.78 -2.21 17.88
N SER A 124 -6.83 -1.90 16.98
CA SER A 124 -5.41 -1.86 17.36
C SER A 124 -5.02 -0.49 17.91
N LYS A 125 -4.05 -0.45 18.83
CA LYS A 125 -3.50 0.79 19.38
C LYS A 125 -2.66 1.53 18.32
N ASP A 126 -2.62 2.85 18.42
CA ASP A 126 -1.76 3.63 17.53
C ASP A 126 -0.28 3.33 17.75
N GLY A 127 0.46 3.17 16.66
CA GLY A 127 1.86 2.72 16.64
C GLY A 127 2.06 1.20 16.79
N ASP A 128 1.03 0.44 17.18
CA ASP A 128 1.17 -1.00 17.43
C ASP A 128 0.95 -1.83 16.16
N LEU A 129 2.02 -1.90 15.35
CA LEU A 129 2.01 -2.65 14.08
C LEU A 129 1.80 -4.15 14.30
N GLN A 130 2.32 -4.72 15.39
CA GLN A 130 2.21 -6.14 15.70
C GLN A 130 0.76 -6.53 15.98
N SER A 131 0.10 -5.80 16.88
CA SER A 131 -1.32 -6.02 17.18
C SER A 131 -2.19 -5.74 15.95
N TYR A 132 -1.84 -4.72 15.16
CA TYR A 132 -2.54 -4.43 13.91
C TYR A 132 -2.49 -5.61 12.93
N TYR A 133 -1.30 -6.17 12.66
CA TYR A 133 -1.15 -7.32 11.76
C TYR A 133 -1.92 -8.54 12.28
N GLY A 134 -1.82 -8.83 13.58
CA GLY A 134 -2.54 -9.94 14.21
C GLY A 134 -4.06 -9.81 14.06
N ASN A 135 -4.62 -8.67 14.45
CA ASN A 135 -6.07 -8.44 14.39
C ASN A 135 -6.57 -8.39 12.94
N TRP A 136 -5.81 -7.75 12.04
CA TRP A 136 -6.14 -7.69 10.62
C TRP A 136 -6.20 -9.09 10.00
N LEU A 137 -5.20 -9.94 10.25
CA LEU A 137 -5.14 -11.30 9.68
C LEU A 137 -6.27 -12.19 10.23
N ALA A 138 -6.58 -12.04 11.53
CA ALA A 138 -7.69 -12.75 12.13
C ALA A 138 -9.03 -12.35 11.49
N GLU A 139 -9.27 -11.04 11.31
CA GLU A 139 -10.50 -10.55 10.71
C GLU A 139 -10.59 -10.87 9.20
N PHE A 140 -9.47 -10.79 8.47
CA PHE A 140 -9.40 -11.17 7.06
C PHE A 140 -9.76 -12.65 6.87
N LYS A 141 -9.28 -13.52 7.76
CA LYS A 141 -9.63 -14.96 7.73
C LYS A 141 -11.14 -15.17 7.83
N ASN A 142 -11.83 -14.39 8.66
CA ASN A 142 -13.29 -14.47 8.82
C ASN A 142 -14.07 -14.01 7.57
N HIS A 143 -13.47 -13.15 6.74
CA HIS A 143 -14.11 -12.57 5.54
C HIS A 143 -13.59 -13.18 4.22
N THR A 144 -12.64 -14.11 4.28
CA THR A 144 -11.90 -14.59 3.09
C THR A 144 -12.84 -15.19 2.04
N GLU A 145 -13.80 -16.03 2.43
CA GLU A 145 -14.72 -16.68 1.48
C GLU A 145 -15.63 -15.66 0.78
N GLU A 146 -16.16 -14.69 1.55
CA GLU A 146 -17.00 -13.63 1.00
C GLU A 146 -16.20 -12.76 0.02
N ILE A 147 -14.99 -12.34 0.39
CA ILE A 147 -14.10 -11.53 -0.45
C ILE A 147 -13.78 -12.26 -1.76
N GLN A 148 -13.43 -13.54 -1.69
CA GLN A 148 -13.18 -14.35 -2.89
C GLN A 148 -14.42 -14.47 -3.77
N SER A 149 -15.59 -14.69 -3.16
CA SER A 149 -16.87 -14.79 -3.87
C SER A 149 -17.21 -13.50 -4.62
N VAL A 150 -17.02 -12.33 -4.00
CA VAL A 150 -17.28 -11.05 -4.67
C VAL A 150 -16.21 -10.74 -5.73
N CYS A 151 -14.94 -11.09 -5.50
CA CYS A 151 -13.87 -10.84 -6.45
C CYS A 151 -14.02 -11.67 -7.73
N LYS A 152 -14.45 -12.93 -7.62
CA LYS A 152 -14.78 -13.80 -8.78
C LYS A 152 -15.84 -13.22 -9.72
N LYS A 153 -16.68 -12.31 -9.22
CA LYS A 153 -17.73 -11.65 -10.02
C LYS A 153 -17.24 -10.37 -10.71
N LEU A 154 -16.01 -9.91 -10.47
CA LEU A 154 -15.55 -8.62 -11.02
C LEU A 154 -15.37 -8.65 -12.54
N SER A 155 -14.95 -9.78 -13.12
CA SER A 155 -14.67 -9.86 -14.56
C SER A 155 -15.93 -9.79 -15.42
N SER A 156 -17.08 -10.23 -14.90
CA SER A 156 -18.38 -10.04 -15.54
C SER A 156 -18.82 -8.56 -15.54
N LEU A 157 -18.17 -7.71 -14.73
CA LEU A 157 -18.40 -6.28 -14.66
C LEU A 157 -17.33 -5.47 -15.41
N SER A 158 -16.54 -6.12 -16.28
CA SER A 158 -15.46 -5.49 -17.06
C SER A 158 -15.89 -4.25 -17.86
N LEU A 159 -17.14 -4.21 -18.34
CA LEU A 159 -17.72 -3.06 -19.04
C LEU A 159 -17.83 -1.79 -18.16
N TYR A 160 -17.75 -1.93 -16.85
CA TYR A 160 -17.81 -0.82 -15.90
C TYR A 160 -16.42 -0.42 -15.37
N ALA A 161 -15.34 -1.00 -15.92
CA ALA A 161 -13.98 -0.61 -15.59
C ALA A 161 -13.63 0.76 -16.19
N VAL A 162 -12.89 1.56 -15.42
CA VAL A 162 -12.48 2.92 -15.81
C VAL A 162 -11.56 2.97 -17.05
N ASP A 163 -10.80 1.91 -17.32
CA ASP A 163 -9.99 1.78 -18.55
C ASP A 163 -10.21 0.42 -19.22
N GLN A 164 -11.19 0.37 -20.12
CA GLN A 164 -11.56 -0.84 -20.85
C GLN A 164 -10.50 -1.30 -21.87
N ARG A 165 -9.55 -0.44 -22.25
CA ARG A 165 -8.49 -0.80 -23.20
C ARG A 165 -7.54 -1.83 -22.60
N PHE A 166 -7.39 -1.78 -21.28
CA PHE A 166 -6.49 -2.64 -20.53
C PHE A 166 -7.23 -3.64 -19.62
N ALA A 167 -8.34 -3.22 -19.01
CA ALA A 167 -9.12 -4.02 -18.07
C ALA A 167 -10.11 -4.97 -18.77
N ASN A 168 -9.59 -5.83 -19.65
CA ASN A 168 -10.41 -6.89 -20.23
C ASN A 168 -10.76 -7.96 -19.18
N ARG A 169 -11.70 -8.85 -19.53
CA ARG A 169 -12.20 -9.90 -18.63
C ARG A 169 -11.08 -10.77 -18.06
N GLN A 170 -10.16 -11.21 -18.91
CA GLN A 170 -9.03 -12.07 -18.52
C GLN A 170 -8.13 -11.37 -17.51
N TYR A 171 -7.72 -10.14 -17.79
CA TYR A 171 -6.87 -9.37 -16.88
C TYR A 171 -7.55 -9.18 -15.52
N ILE A 172 -8.86 -8.88 -15.50
CA ILE A 172 -9.61 -8.74 -14.26
C ILE A 172 -9.68 -10.06 -13.50
N ASP A 173 -9.95 -11.18 -14.17
CA ASP A 173 -9.94 -12.51 -13.55
C ASP A 173 -8.58 -12.82 -12.91
N GLU A 174 -7.49 -12.58 -13.64
CA GLU A 174 -6.12 -12.79 -13.16
C GLU A 174 -5.83 -11.98 -11.88
N ILE A 175 -6.01 -10.66 -11.91
CA ILE A 175 -5.67 -9.83 -10.74
C ILE A 175 -6.63 -10.08 -9.58
N SER A 176 -7.93 -10.27 -9.85
CA SER A 176 -8.93 -10.42 -8.80
C SER A 176 -8.89 -11.78 -8.12
N SER A 177 -8.20 -12.76 -8.71
CA SER A 177 -7.92 -14.05 -8.07
C SER A 177 -6.71 -14.01 -7.13
N SER A 178 -5.89 -12.97 -7.21
CA SER A 178 -4.63 -12.89 -6.47
C SER A 178 -4.84 -12.54 -5.00
N LYS A 179 -3.98 -13.09 -4.13
CA LYS A 179 -4.02 -12.86 -2.68
C LYS A 179 -3.97 -11.37 -2.35
N TRP A 180 -3.01 -10.64 -2.92
CA TRP A 180 -2.83 -9.21 -2.63
C TRP A 180 -4.05 -8.37 -3.01
N PHE A 181 -4.81 -8.77 -4.04
CA PHE A 181 -6.01 -8.05 -4.43
C PHE A 181 -7.13 -8.27 -3.41
N HIS A 182 -7.31 -9.51 -2.92
CA HIS A 182 -8.24 -9.80 -1.82
C HIS A 182 -7.88 -9.03 -0.55
N GLU A 183 -6.60 -9.01 -0.18
CA GLU A 183 -6.10 -8.23 0.96
C GLU A 183 -6.45 -6.74 0.83
N ARG A 184 -6.30 -6.17 -0.37
CA ARG A 184 -6.65 -4.76 -0.60
C ARG A 184 -8.14 -4.47 -0.68
N VAL A 185 -8.96 -5.38 -1.18
CA VAL A 185 -10.42 -5.27 -1.07
C VAL A 185 -10.82 -5.19 0.40
N PHE A 186 -10.20 -6.02 1.24
CA PHE A 186 -10.44 -5.99 2.67
C PHE A 186 -9.95 -4.72 3.35
N ASP A 187 -8.78 -4.19 2.97
CA ASP A 187 -8.31 -2.89 3.47
C ASP A 187 -9.31 -1.75 3.18
N ILE A 188 -9.91 -1.73 1.99
CA ILE A 188 -10.93 -0.73 1.65
C ILE A 188 -12.20 -0.93 2.49
N TYR A 189 -12.60 -2.18 2.74
CA TYR A 189 -13.72 -2.48 3.64
C TYR A 189 -13.44 -1.96 5.06
N LEU A 190 -12.26 -2.27 5.62
CA LEU A 190 -11.85 -1.79 6.94
C LEU A 190 -11.77 -0.26 7.00
N TRP A 191 -11.25 0.38 5.95
CA TRP A 191 -11.21 1.84 5.86
C TRP A 191 -12.61 2.46 5.94
N SER A 192 -13.59 1.86 5.25
CA SER A 192 -14.99 2.30 5.34
C SER A 192 -15.61 2.01 6.72
N LYS A 193 -15.27 0.88 7.35
CA LYS A 193 -15.77 0.52 8.69
C LYS A 193 -15.24 1.48 9.75
N GLY A 194 -13.94 1.79 9.75
CA GLY A 194 -13.32 2.69 10.70
C GLY A 194 -13.78 4.15 10.57
N ASN A 195 -14.14 4.57 9.34
CA ASN A 195 -14.71 5.91 9.13
C ASN A 195 -16.12 6.08 9.72
N ASN A 196 -16.82 4.98 10.02
CA ASN A 196 -18.16 4.96 10.60
C ASN A 196 -18.18 4.58 12.10
N ALA A 197 -17.01 4.38 12.71
CA ALA A 197 -16.84 4.04 14.13
C ALA A 197 -16.57 5.30 14.96
#